data_AF-A0A2D4M1H5-F1
#
_entry.id   AF-A0A2D4M1H5-F1
#
_cell.length_a   1.000
_cell.length_b   1.000
_cell.length_c   1.000
_cell.angle_alpha   90.00
_cell.angle_beta   90.00
_cell.angle_gamma   90.00
#
_symmetry.space_group_name_H-M   'P 1'
#
loop_
_entity.id
_entity.type
_entity.pdbx_description
1 polymer ?
#
loop_
_entity_poly.entity_id
_entity_poly.type
_entity_poly.pdbx_seq_one_letter_code
_entity_poly.pdbx_strand_id
1 'polypeptide(L)'
;RNQRKDSEGYSESPDFEFEYADADKWTAELSELYSYTEGPEFQLNRKCFEEDFRLHVLDKKWTELDTKQHHTHAMRLLDGLEVTAREKRLRVARAILYVAQGTFDECSSEAEVQFWMRYNIFLLLEVGTFNALVELLNMEIDNSAACSSAVRKPAISLADSTDLRVLLNIMYLILETVRQDFEGDKPEWKTMRQTFRAELGAPLYNNEPFSVMLFGMVTKFCSGHAPHFPMKKVLLLLWKTVLCTLGGFEELQDMKAEKREMLGLPPLPEDSIKVIRNMRAASPPASASDLIEQQQKRGRREHKALIKQDNLD
;
A
#
# COMPACT_ATOMS: atom_id res chain seq x y z
N ARG A 1 50.78 -1.56 -34.14
CA ARG A 1 50.56 -0.35 -33.29
C ARG A 1 49.07 -0.30 -32.95
N ASN A 2 48.73 -0.79 -31.75
CA ASN A 2 47.49 -0.73 -30.97
C ASN A 2 46.12 -0.86 -31.67
N GLN A 3 45.56 -2.07 -31.61
CA GLN A 3 44.11 -2.28 -31.48
C GLN A 3 43.67 -1.66 -30.13
N ARG A 4 42.61 -0.86 -30.17
CA ARG A 4 41.96 -0.32 -28.97
C ARG A 4 41.40 -1.50 -28.18
N LYS A 5 41.89 -1.69 -26.96
CA LYS A 5 41.17 -2.43 -25.91
C LYS A 5 39.94 -1.60 -25.60
N ASP A 6 38.79 -2.06 -26.04
CA ASP A 6 37.53 -1.56 -25.51
C ASP A 6 37.53 -1.85 -24.02
N SER A 7 37.33 -0.79 -23.25
CA SER A 7 37.33 -0.80 -21.81
C SER A 7 36.24 -1.77 -21.32
N GLU A 8 36.65 -2.93 -20.81
CA GLU A 8 35.89 -3.70 -19.85
C GLU A 8 35.75 -2.87 -18.55
N GLY A 9 34.92 -1.84 -18.62
CA GLY A 9 34.41 -1.14 -17.46
C GLY A 9 33.24 -1.94 -16.92
N TYR A 10 33.49 -3.15 -16.41
CA TYR A 10 32.56 -3.80 -15.52
C TYR A 10 32.47 -2.89 -14.28
N SER A 11 31.39 -2.11 -14.22
CA SER A 11 31.00 -1.45 -12.99
C SER A 11 30.83 -2.56 -11.95
N GLU A 12 31.78 -2.69 -11.02
CA GLU A 12 31.64 -3.47 -9.79
C GLU A 12 30.60 -2.78 -8.89
N SER A 13 29.36 -2.67 -9.38
CA SER A 13 28.23 -2.44 -8.50
C SER A 13 28.03 -3.72 -7.69
N PRO A 14 27.95 -3.65 -6.36
CA PRO A 14 27.70 -4.83 -5.54
C PRO A 14 26.43 -5.50 -6.03
N ASP A 15 26.48 -6.82 -6.22
CA ASP A 15 25.30 -7.59 -6.55
C ASP A 15 24.36 -7.51 -5.35
N PHE A 16 23.26 -6.76 -5.50
CA PHE A 16 22.20 -6.72 -4.50
C PHE A 16 21.43 -8.04 -4.59
N GLU A 17 21.37 -8.76 -3.48
CA GLU A 17 20.48 -9.91 -3.34
C GLU A 17 19.05 -9.37 -3.22
N PHE A 18 18.35 -9.27 -4.35
CA PHE A 18 16.97 -8.83 -4.43
C PHE A 18 16.07 -10.04 -4.70
N GLU A 19 15.12 -10.27 -3.80
CA GLU A 19 14.12 -11.32 -3.97
C GLU A 19 12.93 -10.76 -4.76
N TYR A 20 12.77 -11.22 -6.01
CA TYR A 20 11.58 -10.90 -6.81
C TYR A 20 10.41 -11.76 -6.36
N ALA A 21 9.56 -11.18 -5.50
CA ALA A 21 8.33 -11.76 -4.99
C ALA A 21 7.14 -10.81 -5.22
N ASP A 22 5.92 -11.36 -5.17
CA ASP A 22 4.69 -10.57 -5.27
C ASP A 22 4.49 -9.63 -4.07
N ALA A 23 5.12 -9.93 -2.93
CA ALA A 23 5.07 -9.13 -1.71
C ALA A 23 6.32 -9.35 -0.87
N ASP A 24 6.59 -8.40 0.03
CA ASP A 24 7.74 -8.40 0.92
C ASP A 24 7.34 -8.89 2.32
N LYS A 25 8.32 -8.94 3.22
CA LYS A 25 8.14 -9.27 4.64
C LYS A 25 7.28 -8.20 5.31
N TRP A 26 6.57 -8.61 6.35
CA TRP A 26 5.67 -7.74 7.14
C TRP A 26 6.29 -6.38 7.52
N THR A 27 7.54 -6.34 7.97
CA THR A 27 8.24 -5.10 8.34
C THR A 27 8.44 -4.15 7.17
N ALA A 28 8.73 -4.68 5.99
CA ALA A 28 8.95 -3.90 4.77
C ALA A 28 7.63 -3.35 4.24
N GLU A 29 6.57 -4.17 4.24
CA GLU A 29 5.21 -3.74 3.87
C GLU A 29 4.71 -2.60 4.75
N LEU A 30 4.90 -2.68 6.08
CA LEU A 30 4.55 -1.59 6.99
C LEU A 30 5.39 -0.33 6.77
N SER A 31 6.69 -0.50 6.51
CA SER A 31 7.60 0.61 6.21
C SER A 31 7.27 1.28 4.87
N GLU A 32 6.69 0.53 3.93
CA GLU A 32 6.20 1.08 2.68
C GLU A 32 4.86 1.81 2.90
N LEU A 33 3.95 1.28 3.71
CA LEU A 33 2.66 1.90 3.99
C LEU A 33 2.81 3.27 4.69
N TYR A 34 3.62 3.32 5.74
CA TYR A 34 3.77 4.50 6.59
C TYR A 34 5.02 5.32 6.26
N SER A 35 4.88 6.64 6.37
CA SER A 35 6.01 7.55 6.34
C SER A 35 6.40 8.02 7.75
N TYR A 36 7.66 8.40 7.96
CA TYR A 36 8.11 8.94 9.26
C TYR A 36 7.32 10.18 9.71
N THR A 37 6.77 10.96 8.77
CA THR A 37 5.94 12.12 9.08
C THR A 37 4.58 11.75 9.68
N GLU A 38 4.14 10.50 9.53
CA GLU A 38 2.90 9.98 10.13
C GLU A 38 3.09 9.51 11.57
N GLY A 39 4.31 9.55 12.14
CA GLY A 39 4.57 9.13 13.52
C GLY A 39 3.62 9.72 14.58
N PRO A 40 3.31 11.04 14.56
CA PRO A 40 2.34 11.64 15.48
C PRO A 40 0.91 11.08 15.36
N GLU A 41 0.54 10.53 14.19
CA GLU A 41 -0.79 9.99 13.94
C GLU A 41 -1.05 8.72 14.76
N PHE A 42 -0.03 7.90 15.01
CA PHE A 42 -0.15 6.69 15.85
C PHE A 42 -0.62 7.05 17.27
N GLN A 43 -0.07 8.13 17.84
CA GLN A 43 -0.46 8.62 19.16
C GLN A 43 -1.88 9.17 19.18
N LEU A 44 -2.28 9.86 18.10
CA LEU A 44 -3.64 10.36 17.96
C LEU A 44 -4.66 9.23 17.80
N ASN A 45 -4.31 8.18 17.07
CA ASN A 45 -5.13 6.98 16.91
C ASN A 45 -5.37 6.29 18.25
N ARG A 46 -4.28 6.05 18.99
CA ARG A 46 -4.33 5.49 20.36
C ARG A 46 -5.25 6.33 21.26
N LYS A 47 -5.04 7.65 21.29
CA LYS A 47 -5.85 8.55 22.11
C LYS A 47 -7.34 8.45 21.78
N CYS A 48 -7.69 8.42 20.49
CA CYS A 48 -9.09 8.28 20.06
C CYS A 48 -9.71 6.96 20.53
N PHE A 49 -8.94 5.86 20.46
CA PHE A 49 -9.38 4.58 20.99
C PHE A 49 -9.56 4.61 22.51
N GLU A 50 -8.56 5.08 23.27
CA GLU A 50 -8.62 5.10 24.74
C GLU A 50 -9.78 5.93 25.28
N GLU A 51 -10.08 7.06 24.65
CA GLU A 51 -11.18 7.94 25.04
C GLU A 51 -12.55 7.27 24.88
N ASP A 52 -12.74 6.43 23.85
CA ASP A 52 -13.95 5.64 23.66
C ASP A 52 -13.96 4.39 24.56
N PHE A 53 -12.84 3.66 24.58
CA PHE A 53 -12.68 2.41 25.29
C PHE A 53 -12.94 2.55 26.79
N ARG A 54 -12.40 3.60 27.42
CA ARG A 54 -12.56 3.86 28.87
C ARG A 54 -13.99 4.21 29.29
N LEU A 55 -14.88 4.57 28.35
CA LEU A 55 -16.30 4.80 28.67
C LEU A 55 -17.04 3.50 28.98
N HIS A 56 -16.48 2.36 28.55
CA HIS A 56 -17.18 1.08 28.55
C HIS A 56 -16.40 -0.01 29.28
N VAL A 57 -15.08 0.09 29.31
CA VAL A 57 -14.18 -0.82 30.02
C VAL A 57 -13.38 -0.02 31.03
N LEU A 58 -13.63 -0.31 32.30
CA LEU A 58 -12.89 0.27 33.41
C LEU A 58 -11.76 -0.69 33.81
N ASP A 59 -10.55 -0.14 33.96
CA ASP A 59 -9.37 -0.78 34.55
C ASP A 59 -8.92 -2.09 33.90
N LYS A 60 -9.19 -2.28 32.60
CA LYS A 60 -8.61 -3.38 31.81
C LYS A 60 -7.98 -2.85 30.54
N LYS A 61 -7.03 -3.62 30.02
CA LYS A 61 -6.41 -3.43 28.70
C LYS A 61 -7.21 -4.15 27.61
N TRP A 62 -7.03 -3.76 26.35
CA TRP A 62 -7.60 -4.50 25.21
C TRP A 62 -7.16 -5.96 25.26
N THR A 63 -5.87 -6.20 25.45
CA THR A 63 -5.24 -7.53 25.52
C THR A 63 -5.76 -8.45 26.64
N GLU A 64 -6.48 -7.90 27.63
CA GLU A 64 -7.03 -8.61 28.79
C GLU A 64 -8.52 -8.97 28.61
N LEU A 65 -9.15 -8.54 27.52
CA LEU A 65 -10.56 -8.79 27.25
C LEU A 65 -10.80 -10.19 26.67
N ASP A 66 -12.00 -10.73 26.94
CA ASP A 66 -12.44 -11.94 26.27
C ASP A 66 -12.93 -11.68 24.83
N THR A 67 -13.10 -12.75 24.04
CA THR A 67 -13.55 -12.65 22.64
C THR A 67 -14.92 -11.98 22.48
N LYS A 68 -15.85 -12.15 23.44
CA LYS A 68 -17.18 -11.52 23.37
C LYS A 68 -17.12 -10.03 23.63
N GLN A 69 -16.25 -9.61 24.55
CA GLN A 69 -15.97 -8.21 24.83
C GLN A 69 -15.30 -7.54 23.63
N HIS A 70 -14.30 -8.18 23.02
CA HIS A 70 -13.68 -7.72 21.78
C HIS A 70 -14.73 -7.49 20.67
N HIS A 71 -15.58 -8.48 20.44
CA HIS A 71 -16.65 -8.40 19.42
C HIS A 71 -17.65 -7.28 19.70
N THR A 72 -18.06 -7.12 20.97
CA THR A 72 -18.97 -6.05 21.38
C THR A 72 -18.36 -4.66 21.15
N HIS A 73 -17.07 -4.49 21.44
CA HIS A 73 -16.37 -3.24 21.17
C HIS A 73 -16.17 -2.98 19.69
N ALA A 74 -15.83 -4.00 18.90
CA ALA A 74 -15.68 -3.87 17.45
C ALA A 74 -17.01 -3.46 16.78
N MET A 75 -18.14 -4.05 17.18
CA MET A 75 -19.46 -3.61 16.72
C MET A 75 -19.76 -2.15 17.09
N ARG A 76 -19.45 -1.73 18.33
CA ARG A 76 -19.68 -0.34 18.75
C ARG A 76 -18.86 0.65 17.91
N LEU A 77 -17.60 0.31 17.62
CA LEU A 77 -16.75 1.12 16.74
C LEU A 77 -17.34 1.18 15.32
N LEU A 78 -17.88 0.07 14.82
CA LEU A 78 -18.59 0.04 13.53
C LEU A 78 -19.82 0.96 13.54
N ASP A 79 -20.68 0.88 14.54
CA ASP A 79 -21.85 1.77 14.69
C ASP A 79 -21.42 3.25 14.75
N GLY A 80 -20.27 3.53 15.38
CA GLY A 80 -19.69 4.86 15.45
C GLY A 80 -19.27 5.45 14.10
N LEU A 81 -19.03 4.62 13.07
CA LEU A 81 -18.73 5.08 11.71
C LEU A 81 -19.96 5.67 11.00
N GLU A 82 -21.18 5.31 11.43
CA GLU A 82 -22.44 5.79 10.83
C GLU A 82 -22.81 7.22 11.27
N VAL A 83 -22.06 7.80 12.21
CA VAL A 83 -22.32 9.16 12.73
C VAL A 83 -22.16 10.21 11.63
N THR A 84 -23.15 11.09 11.50
CA THR A 84 -23.19 12.17 10.49
C THR A 84 -22.11 13.24 10.69
N ALA A 85 -21.67 13.45 11.93
CA ALA A 85 -20.64 14.44 12.25
C ALA A 85 -19.25 13.93 11.83
N ARG A 86 -18.70 14.51 10.76
CA ARG A 86 -17.40 14.13 10.17
C ARG A 86 -16.26 14.01 11.19
N GLU A 87 -16.11 14.99 12.08
CA GLU A 87 -15.04 14.96 13.09
C GLU A 87 -15.18 13.78 14.08
N LYS A 88 -16.41 13.45 14.48
CA LYS A 88 -16.67 12.30 15.36
C LYS A 88 -16.37 10.99 14.63
N ARG A 89 -16.84 10.88 13.38
CA ARG A 89 -16.57 9.73 12.51
C ARG A 89 -15.07 9.51 12.30
N LEU A 90 -14.30 10.57 12.07
CA LEU A 90 -12.84 10.49 11.95
C LEU A 90 -12.18 9.99 13.23
N ARG A 91 -12.64 10.42 14.42
CA ARG A 91 -12.13 9.90 15.70
C ARG A 91 -12.40 8.41 15.84
N VAL A 92 -13.59 7.93 15.45
CA VAL A 92 -13.91 6.50 15.45
C VAL A 92 -13.04 5.73 14.45
N ALA A 93 -12.90 6.21 13.22
CA ALA A 93 -12.02 5.60 12.22
C ALA A 93 -10.56 5.51 12.72
N ARG A 94 -10.08 6.52 13.43
CA ARG A 94 -8.77 6.49 14.09
C ARG A 94 -8.65 5.46 15.20
N ALA A 95 -9.71 5.28 15.99
CA ALA A 95 -9.76 4.22 16.99
C ALA A 95 -9.70 2.83 16.33
N ILE A 96 -10.45 2.61 15.25
CA ILE A 96 -10.38 1.38 14.44
C ILE A 96 -8.98 1.19 13.87
N LEU A 97 -8.33 2.24 13.38
CA LEU A 97 -6.97 2.16 12.87
C LEU A 97 -5.97 1.75 13.97
N TYR A 98 -6.12 2.25 15.20
CA TYR A 98 -5.29 1.80 16.33
C TYR A 98 -5.48 0.31 16.63
N VAL A 99 -6.72 -0.19 16.57
CA VAL A 99 -7.03 -1.62 16.73
C VAL A 99 -6.40 -2.44 15.60
N ALA A 100 -6.54 -2.01 14.35
CA ALA A 100 -5.93 -2.63 13.18
C ALA A 100 -4.38 -2.62 13.22
N GLN A 101 -3.78 -1.62 13.88
CA GLN A 101 -2.34 -1.52 14.15
C GLN A 101 -1.87 -2.44 15.30
N GLY A 102 -2.76 -3.29 15.83
CA GLY A 102 -2.41 -4.32 16.81
C GLY A 102 -2.28 -3.82 18.23
N THR A 103 -2.90 -2.68 18.56
CA THR A 103 -2.92 -2.13 19.93
C THR A 103 -1.51 -2.06 20.53
N PHE A 104 -0.57 -1.56 19.73
CA PHE A 104 0.87 -1.69 19.94
C PHE A 104 1.39 -1.18 21.29
N ASP A 105 0.71 -0.22 21.92
CA ASP A 105 1.11 0.37 23.21
C ASP A 105 0.97 -0.61 24.37
N GLU A 106 0.11 -1.62 24.21
CA GLU A 106 -0.09 -2.68 25.20
C GLU A 106 0.87 -3.86 25.01
N CYS A 107 1.62 -3.89 23.90
CA CYS A 107 2.49 -4.99 23.52
C CYS A 107 3.92 -4.77 24.03
N SER A 108 4.60 -5.89 24.31
CA SER A 108 5.99 -5.94 24.81
C SER A 108 7.02 -6.31 23.74
N SER A 109 6.56 -6.81 22.59
CA SER A 109 7.42 -7.25 21.48
C SER A 109 6.74 -7.10 20.12
N GLU A 110 7.53 -7.08 19.05
CA GLU A 110 7.03 -7.05 17.68
C GLU A 110 6.15 -8.27 17.34
N ALA A 111 6.53 -9.45 17.83
CA ALA A 111 5.74 -10.67 17.64
C ALA A 111 4.34 -10.57 18.27
N GLU A 112 4.24 -9.92 19.43
CA GLU A 112 2.97 -9.67 20.10
C GLU A 112 2.10 -8.67 19.30
N VAL A 113 2.71 -7.62 18.74
CA VAL A 113 2.00 -6.68 17.84
C VAL A 113 1.48 -7.43 16.61
N GLN A 114 2.30 -8.26 15.96
CA GLN A 114 1.88 -9.05 14.80
C GLN A 114 0.72 -9.99 15.13
N PHE A 115 0.76 -10.65 16.30
CA PHE A 115 -0.33 -11.50 16.77
C PHE A 115 -1.63 -10.70 16.94
N TRP A 116 -1.59 -9.58 17.66
CA TRP A 116 -2.77 -8.76 17.90
C TRP A 116 -3.28 -8.06 16.65
N MET A 117 -2.40 -7.60 15.75
CA MET A 117 -2.79 -7.11 14.42
C MET A 117 -3.62 -8.16 13.71
N ARG A 118 -3.10 -9.39 13.59
CA ARG A 118 -3.80 -10.46 12.89
C ARG A 118 -5.16 -10.78 13.51
N TYR A 119 -5.20 -10.97 14.82
CA TYR A 119 -6.45 -11.22 15.53
C TYR A 119 -7.47 -10.08 15.34
N ASN A 120 -7.03 -8.83 15.52
CA ASN A 120 -7.88 -7.65 15.41
C ASN A 120 -8.39 -7.46 13.98
N ILE A 121 -7.59 -7.74 12.95
CA ILE A 121 -8.02 -7.66 11.55
C ILE A 121 -9.14 -8.65 11.26
N PHE A 122 -9.01 -9.91 11.67
CA PHE A 122 -10.08 -10.90 11.46
C PHE A 122 -11.33 -10.55 12.25
N LEU A 123 -11.20 -10.00 13.46
CA LEU A 123 -12.33 -9.48 14.23
C LEU A 123 -13.04 -8.33 13.51
N LEU A 124 -12.30 -7.36 12.98
CA LEU A 124 -12.85 -6.22 12.23
C LEU A 124 -13.54 -6.68 10.95
N LEU A 125 -12.97 -7.67 10.27
CA LEU A 125 -13.57 -8.27 9.07
C LEU A 125 -14.87 -9.02 9.42
N GLU A 126 -14.88 -9.79 10.51
CA GLU A 126 -16.06 -10.53 11.00
C GLU A 126 -17.25 -9.61 11.28
N VAL A 127 -17.03 -8.45 11.90
CA VAL A 127 -18.12 -7.49 12.17
C VAL A 127 -18.55 -6.70 10.94
N GLY A 128 -17.87 -6.81 9.79
CA GLY A 128 -18.23 -6.12 8.55
C GLY A 128 -17.59 -4.75 8.35
N THR A 129 -16.48 -4.45 9.05
CA THR A 129 -15.79 -3.15 8.97
C THR A 129 -15.38 -2.78 7.55
N PHE A 130 -14.94 -3.75 6.75
CA PHE A 130 -14.46 -3.46 5.39
C PHE A 130 -15.57 -2.85 4.52
N ASN A 131 -16.80 -3.35 4.60
CA ASN A 131 -17.93 -2.84 3.81
C ASN A 131 -18.28 -1.40 4.20
N ALA A 132 -18.31 -1.09 5.50
CA ALA A 132 -18.50 0.29 5.97
C ALA A 132 -17.38 1.22 5.48
N LEU A 133 -16.13 0.76 5.45
CA LEU A 133 -15.01 1.54 4.91
C LEU A 133 -15.13 1.79 3.42
N VAL A 134 -15.65 0.83 2.62
CA VAL A 134 -15.91 1.03 1.18
C VAL A 134 -16.93 2.15 0.98
N GLU A 135 -18.02 2.18 1.75
CA GLU A 135 -19.02 3.25 1.67
C GLU A 135 -18.43 4.61 2.02
N LEU A 136 -17.66 4.69 3.12
CA LEU A 136 -17.01 5.93 3.54
C LEU A 136 -15.94 6.40 2.55
N LEU A 137 -15.19 5.48 1.95
CA LEU A 137 -14.20 5.81 0.93
C LEU A 137 -14.89 6.44 -0.29
N ASN A 138 -16.01 5.88 -0.74
CA ASN A 138 -16.80 6.48 -1.83
C ASN A 138 -17.27 7.90 -1.49
N MET A 139 -17.81 8.11 -0.28
CA MET A 139 -18.21 9.44 0.17
C MET A 139 -17.05 10.46 0.13
N GLU A 140 -15.85 10.05 0.55
CA GLU A 140 -14.68 10.93 0.55
C GLU A 140 -14.07 11.12 -0.86
N ILE A 141 -14.20 10.16 -1.77
CA ILE A 141 -13.82 10.30 -3.18
C ILE A 141 -14.62 11.43 -3.84
N ASP A 142 -15.89 11.56 -3.51
CA ASP A 142 -16.80 12.57 -4.09
C ASP A 142 -16.84 13.90 -3.31
N ASN A 143 -16.01 14.04 -2.28
CA ASN A 143 -15.92 15.24 -1.46
C ASN A 143 -15.26 16.43 -2.20
N SER A 144 -16.05 17.14 -3.00
CA SER A 144 -15.61 18.29 -3.81
C SER A 144 -15.01 19.46 -3.02
N ALA A 145 -15.38 19.62 -1.74
CA ALA A 145 -14.83 20.63 -0.85
C ALA A 145 -13.35 20.39 -0.54
N ALA A 146 -12.93 19.12 -0.42
CA ALA A 146 -11.54 18.73 -0.21
C ALA A 146 -10.68 19.09 -1.44
N CYS A 147 -11.20 18.84 -2.64
CA CYS A 147 -10.54 19.24 -3.89
C CYS A 147 -10.33 20.75 -3.96
N SER A 148 -11.37 21.54 -3.71
CA SER A 148 -11.31 23.01 -3.74
C SER A 148 -10.29 23.58 -2.76
N SER A 149 -10.11 22.93 -1.60
CA SER A 149 -9.16 23.34 -0.57
C SER A 149 -7.70 22.99 -0.94
N ALA A 150 -7.50 21.88 -1.63
CA ALA A 150 -6.18 21.38 -2.02
C ALA A 150 -5.55 22.18 -3.15
N VAL A 151 -6.33 22.59 -4.15
CA VAL A 151 -5.86 23.41 -5.29
C VAL A 151 -5.28 24.76 -4.83
N ARG A 152 -5.66 25.25 -3.64
CA ARG A 152 -5.17 26.51 -3.07
C ARG A 152 -3.86 26.38 -2.29
N LYS A 153 -3.32 25.17 -2.08
CA LYS A 153 -2.08 24.95 -1.32
C LYS A 153 -0.88 24.77 -2.27
N PRO A 154 0.19 25.57 -2.15
CA PRO A 154 1.33 25.55 -3.07
C PRO A 154 2.21 24.29 -2.97
N ALA A 155 2.08 23.47 -1.91
CA ALA A 155 2.81 22.22 -1.74
C ALA A 155 1.84 21.03 -1.83
N ILE A 156 1.83 20.36 -2.99
CA ILE A 156 0.89 19.29 -3.35
C ILE A 156 1.01 18.09 -2.39
N SER A 157 2.21 17.77 -1.87
CA SER A 157 2.41 16.64 -0.95
C SER A 157 1.85 16.84 0.46
N LEU A 158 1.45 18.07 0.83
CA LEU A 158 0.84 18.39 2.13
C LEU A 158 -0.69 18.53 2.05
N ALA A 159 -1.27 18.27 0.87
CA ALA A 159 -2.67 18.50 0.58
C ALA A 159 -3.55 17.26 0.79
N ASP A 160 -2.98 16.13 1.18
CA ASP A 160 -3.71 14.86 1.26
C ASP A 160 -4.79 14.86 2.36
N SER A 161 -5.96 14.30 2.03
CA SER A 161 -7.07 14.17 2.99
C SER A 161 -6.71 13.20 4.12
N THR A 162 -6.78 13.67 5.35
CA THR A 162 -6.59 12.85 6.56
C THR A 162 -7.63 11.73 6.64
N ASP A 163 -8.90 12.00 6.31
CA ASP A 163 -9.95 10.97 6.28
C ASP A 163 -9.57 9.85 5.31
N LEU A 164 -9.22 10.17 4.06
CA LEU A 164 -8.78 9.18 3.07
C LEU A 164 -7.55 8.40 3.56
N ARG A 165 -6.57 9.08 4.17
CA ARG A 165 -5.37 8.43 4.69
C ARG A 165 -5.70 7.40 5.78
N VAL A 166 -6.59 7.75 6.71
CA VAL A 166 -7.02 6.83 7.78
C VAL A 166 -7.77 5.64 7.20
N LEU A 167 -8.76 5.88 6.32
CA LEU A 167 -9.55 4.82 5.70
C LEU A 167 -8.67 3.85 4.90
N LEU A 168 -7.82 4.37 4.01
CA LEU A 168 -6.93 3.57 3.16
C LEU A 168 -5.93 2.77 3.99
N ASN A 169 -5.43 3.31 5.11
CA ASN A 169 -4.57 2.55 6.02
C ASN A 169 -5.28 1.34 6.62
N ILE A 170 -6.52 1.51 7.12
CA ILE A 170 -7.28 0.39 7.69
C ILE A 170 -7.53 -0.67 6.61
N MET A 171 -7.99 -0.24 5.43
CA MET A 171 -8.30 -1.16 4.32
C MET A 171 -7.05 -1.91 3.85
N TYR A 172 -5.90 -1.24 3.77
CA TYR A 172 -4.64 -1.87 3.41
C TYR A 172 -4.20 -2.90 4.47
N LEU A 173 -4.28 -2.55 5.75
CA LEU A 173 -3.93 -3.48 6.83
C LEU A 173 -4.84 -4.71 6.86
N ILE A 174 -6.15 -4.53 6.63
CA ILE A 174 -7.10 -5.64 6.48
C ILE A 174 -6.67 -6.52 5.32
N LEU A 175 -6.51 -5.92 4.13
CA LEU A 175 -6.23 -6.65 2.91
C LEU A 175 -4.91 -7.41 2.97
N GLU A 176 -3.82 -6.77 3.39
CA GLU A 176 -2.50 -7.39 3.40
C GLU A 176 -2.43 -8.53 4.44
N THR A 177 -3.03 -8.32 5.63
CA THR A 177 -3.06 -9.34 6.67
C THR A 177 -3.91 -10.56 6.27
N VAL A 178 -5.09 -10.31 5.69
CA VAL A 178 -6.02 -11.37 5.26
C VAL A 178 -5.53 -12.06 3.99
N ARG A 179 -4.70 -11.43 3.16
CA ARG A 179 -4.07 -12.07 1.99
C ARG A 179 -2.98 -13.06 2.38
N GLN A 180 -2.20 -12.77 3.42
CA GLN A 180 -1.07 -13.60 3.85
C GLN A 180 -1.51 -14.86 4.61
N ASP A 181 -1.20 -16.04 4.11
CA ASP A 181 -1.48 -17.30 4.80
C ASP A 181 -0.58 -17.46 6.03
N PHE A 182 -1.12 -18.06 7.09
CA PHE A 182 -0.37 -18.36 8.30
C PHE A 182 -0.77 -19.74 8.83
N GLU A 183 0.21 -20.57 9.17
CA GLU A 183 -0.04 -21.96 9.58
C GLU A 183 -0.93 -22.05 10.84
N GLY A 184 -0.80 -21.09 11.75
CA GLY A 184 -1.60 -21.01 12.98
C GLY A 184 -3.02 -20.45 12.80
N ASP A 185 -3.45 -20.16 11.56
CA ASP A 185 -4.81 -19.66 11.32
C ASP A 185 -5.88 -20.69 11.65
N LYS A 186 -6.92 -20.21 12.34
CA LYS A 186 -8.12 -20.99 12.62
C LYS A 186 -8.84 -21.36 11.30
N PRO A 187 -9.54 -22.51 11.24
CA PRO A 187 -10.31 -22.89 10.04
C PRO A 187 -11.30 -21.82 9.59
N GLU A 188 -11.93 -21.11 10.55
CA GLU A 188 -12.87 -20.03 10.28
C GLU A 188 -12.20 -18.85 9.56
N TRP A 189 -10.95 -18.52 9.93
CA TRP A 189 -10.18 -17.44 9.29
C TRP A 189 -9.77 -17.80 7.86
N LYS A 190 -9.46 -19.08 7.61
CA LYS A 190 -9.19 -19.57 6.25
C LYS A 190 -10.44 -19.46 5.37
N THR A 191 -11.61 -19.81 5.89
CA THR A 191 -12.89 -19.62 5.19
C THR A 191 -13.17 -18.14 4.94
N MET A 192 -13.02 -17.30 5.97
CA MET A 192 -13.26 -15.85 5.88
C MET A 192 -12.37 -15.18 4.83
N ARG A 193 -11.10 -15.60 4.73
CA ARG A 193 -10.17 -15.17 3.67
C ARG A 193 -10.70 -15.50 2.27
N GLN A 194 -11.18 -16.72 2.05
CA GLN A 194 -11.70 -17.12 0.74
C GLN A 194 -12.97 -16.35 0.38
N THR A 195 -13.86 -16.14 1.36
CA THR A 195 -15.04 -15.29 1.19
C THR A 195 -14.64 -13.86 0.84
N PHE A 196 -13.71 -13.27 1.60
CA PHE A 196 -13.21 -11.91 1.36
C PHE A 196 -12.55 -11.76 -0.01
N ARG A 197 -11.73 -12.73 -0.45
CA ARG A 197 -11.15 -12.77 -1.80
C ARG A 197 -12.23 -12.76 -2.88
N ALA A 198 -13.27 -13.58 -2.72
CA ALA A 198 -14.39 -13.66 -3.65
C ALA A 198 -15.20 -12.35 -3.68
N GLU A 199 -15.47 -11.76 -2.51
CA GLU A 199 -16.17 -10.48 -2.38
C GLU A 199 -15.42 -9.32 -3.03
N LEU A 200 -14.09 -9.23 -2.85
CA LEU A 200 -13.27 -8.21 -3.51
C LEU A 200 -13.28 -8.29 -5.03
N GLY A 201 -13.38 -9.50 -5.58
CA GLY A 201 -13.49 -9.74 -7.03
C GLY A 201 -14.91 -9.54 -7.57
N ALA A 202 -15.91 -9.57 -6.69
CA ALA A 202 -17.31 -9.35 -7.04
C ALA A 202 -17.64 -7.84 -7.09
N PRO A 203 -18.75 -7.46 -7.74
CA PRO A 203 -19.28 -6.11 -7.65
C PRO A 203 -19.65 -5.76 -6.20
N LEU A 204 -18.94 -4.80 -5.60
CA LEU A 204 -19.15 -4.40 -4.20
C LEU A 204 -19.95 -3.10 -4.09
N TYR A 205 -19.54 -2.06 -4.83
CA TYR A 205 -20.17 -0.75 -4.82
C TYR A 205 -20.34 -0.25 -6.25
N ASN A 206 -21.46 0.40 -6.56
CA ASN A 206 -21.81 0.86 -7.91
C ASN A 206 -21.73 -0.22 -9.00
N ASN A 207 -21.96 -1.49 -8.65
CA ASN A 207 -21.80 -2.65 -9.55
C ASN A 207 -20.38 -2.82 -10.13
N GLU A 208 -19.36 -2.32 -9.45
CA GLU A 208 -17.96 -2.49 -9.86
C GLU A 208 -17.13 -3.18 -8.75
N PRO A 209 -16.11 -3.98 -9.13
CA PRO A 209 -15.14 -4.51 -8.18
C PRO A 209 -14.34 -3.40 -7.47
N PHE A 210 -13.85 -3.70 -6.28
CA PHE A 210 -13.08 -2.74 -5.47
C PHE A 210 -11.86 -2.15 -6.21
N SER A 211 -11.18 -2.98 -7.01
CA SER A 211 -10.04 -2.56 -7.83
C SER A 211 -10.41 -1.48 -8.85
N VAL A 212 -11.61 -1.53 -9.44
CA VAL A 212 -12.08 -0.56 -10.43
C VAL A 212 -12.30 0.80 -9.76
N MET A 213 -12.88 0.83 -8.55
CA MET A 213 -13.01 2.06 -7.78
C MET A 213 -11.63 2.71 -7.50
N LEU A 214 -10.64 1.92 -7.12
CA LEU A 214 -9.27 2.42 -6.89
C LEU A 214 -8.62 2.92 -8.18
N PHE A 215 -8.81 2.25 -9.33
CA PHE A 215 -8.41 2.79 -10.63
C PHE A 215 -9.12 4.12 -10.97
N GLY A 216 -10.39 4.25 -10.57
CA GLY A 216 -11.14 5.50 -10.65
C GLY A 216 -10.46 6.63 -9.88
N MET A 217 -9.99 6.37 -8.65
CA MET A 217 -9.22 7.34 -7.87
C MET A 217 -7.93 7.77 -8.57
N VAL A 218 -7.17 6.81 -9.13
CA VAL A 218 -5.94 7.09 -9.90
C VAL A 218 -6.25 7.99 -11.09
N THR A 219 -7.30 7.67 -11.85
CA THR A 219 -7.72 8.45 -13.03
C THR A 219 -8.12 9.88 -12.64
N LYS A 220 -8.87 10.04 -11.55
CA LYS A 220 -9.31 11.34 -11.02
C LYS A 220 -8.12 12.19 -10.55
N PHE A 221 -7.10 11.56 -9.96
CA PHE A 221 -5.86 12.24 -9.59
C PHE A 221 -5.03 12.65 -10.81
N CYS A 222 -4.79 11.74 -11.76
CA CYS A 222 -4.01 12.01 -12.98
C CYS A 222 -4.61 13.10 -13.85
N SER A 223 -5.93 13.26 -13.83
CA SER A 223 -6.64 14.35 -14.52
C SER A 223 -6.64 15.68 -13.75
N GLY A 224 -6.00 15.75 -12.58
CA GLY A 224 -5.91 16.96 -11.75
C GLY A 224 -7.17 17.30 -10.96
N HIS A 225 -8.23 16.46 -11.01
CA HIS A 225 -9.50 16.71 -10.33
C HIS A 225 -9.50 16.32 -8.85
N ALA A 226 -8.47 15.61 -8.38
CA ALA A 226 -8.34 15.20 -6.98
C ALA A 226 -6.88 15.19 -6.49
N PRO A 227 -6.17 16.34 -6.50
CA PRO A 227 -4.75 16.40 -6.12
C PRO A 227 -4.46 16.11 -4.63
N HIS A 228 -5.51 15.91 -3.82
CA HIS A 228 -5.47 15.61 -2.38
C HIS A 228 -5.60 14.12 -2.06
N PHE A 229 -5.66 13.26 -3.08
CA PHE A 229 -5.69 11.83 -2.84
C PHE A 229 -4.29 11.36 -2.44
N PRO A 230 -4.15 10.62 -1.31
CA PRO A 230 -2.87 10.08 -0.88
C PRO A 230 -2.43 8.94 -1.81
N MET A 231 -1.90 9.31 -2.98
CA MET A 231 -1.78 8.40 -4.13
C MET A 231 -0.88 7.21 -3.86
N LYS A 232 0.16 7.37 -3.02
CA LYS A 232 0.96 6.25 -2.56
C LYS A 232 0.10 5.15 -1.93
N LYS A 233 -0.80 5.50 -1.01
CA LYS A 233 -1.66 4.54 -0.31
C LYS A 233 -2.73 3.94 -1.23
N VAL A 234 -3.28 4.74 -2.16
CA VAL A 234 -4.19 4.25 -3.20
C VAL A 234 -3.50 3.20 -4.08
N LEU A 235 -2.29 3.47 -4.55
CA LEU A 235 -1.53 2.55 -5.41
C LEU A 235 -1.14 1.28 -4.67
N LEU A 236 -0.69 1.38 -3.42
CA LEU A 236 -0.38 0.22 -2.58
C LEU A 236 -1.63 -0.66 -2.37
N LEU A 237 -2.76 -0.06 -1.99
CA LEU A 237 -4.01 -0.79 -1.80
C LEU A 237 -4.50 -1.41 -3.11
N LEU A 238 -4.39 -0.70 -4.23
CA LEU A 238 -4.76 -1.20 -5.55
C LEU A 238 -3.92 -2.42 -5.93
N TRP A 239 -2.60 -2.33 -5.75
CA TRP A 239 -1.69 -3.44 -6.02
C TRP A 239 -2.06 -4.67 -5.18
N LYS A 240 -2.23 -4.52 -3.86
CA LYS A 240 -2.64 -5.63 -3.00
C LYS A 240 -4.02 -6.18 -3.36
N THR A 241 -4.94 -5.34 -3.83
CA THR A 241 -6.28 -5.78 -4.27
C THR A 241 -6.19 -6.64 -5.51
N VAL A 242 -5.37 -6.22 -6.48
CA VAL A 242 -5.12 -6.98 -7.70
C VAL A 242 -4.45 -8.31 -7.38
N LEU A 243 -3.42 -8.32 -6.52
CA LEU A 243 -2.77 -9.56 -6.09
C LEU A 243 -3.74 -10.50 -5.37
N CYS A 244 -4.57 -9.99 -4.47
CA CYS A 244 -5.53 -10.80 -3.73
C CYS A 244 -6.59 -11.42 -4.67
N THR A 245 -7.09 -10.65 -5.63
CA THR A 245 -8.19 -11.11 -6.50
C THR A 245 -7.72 -11.92 -7.71
N LEU A 246 -6.66 -11.49 -8.38
CA LEU A 246 -6.15 -12.09 -9.63
C LEU A 246 -4.98 -13.05 -9.43
N GLY A 247 -4.43 -13.12 -8.22
CA GLY A 247 -3.27 -13.95 -7.91
C GLY A 247 -1.94 -13.27 -8.22
N GLY A 248 -0.87 -13.91 -7.74
CA GLY A 248 0.51 -13.50 -7.98
C GLY A 248 1.10 -14.03 -9.27
N PHE A 249 2.39 -13.78 -9.47
CA PHE A 249 3.14 -14.24 -10.62
C PHE A 249 3.14 -15.77 -10.77
N GLU A 250 3.34 -16.50 -9.66
CA GLU A 250 3.38 -17.98 -9.67
C GLU A 250 2.00 -18.58 -10.01
N GLU A 251 0.93 -18.10 -9.36
CA GLU A 251 -0.46 -18.49 -9.67
C GLU A 251 -0.78 -18.26 -11.15
N LEU A 252 -0.39 -17.10 -11.72
CA LEU A 252 -0.62 -16.78 -13.13
C LEU A 252 0.12 -17.73 -14.07
N GLN A 253 1.34 -18.14 -13.72
CA GLN A 253 2.13 -19.08 -14.53
C GLN A 253 1.49 -20.47 -14.53
N ASP A 254 1.05 -20.95 -13.37
CA ASP A 254 0.37 -22.24 -13.23
C ASP A 254 -0.95 -22.27 -14.00
N MET A 255 -1.79 -21.22 -13.86
CA MET A 255 -3.03 -21.11 -14.64
C MET A 255 -2.77 -21.10 -16.16
N LYS A 256 -1.70 -20.46 -16.63
CA LYS A 256 -1.34 -20.48 -18.06
C LYS A 256 -0.92 -21.89 -18.50
N ALA A 257 -0.12 -22.58 -17.70
CA ALA A 257 0.33 -23.94 -18.00
C ALA A 257 -0.87 -24.91 -18.07
N GLU A 258 -1.73 -24.89 -17.05
CA GLU A 258 -2.95 -25.70 -16.98
C GLU A 258 -3.87 -25.43 -18.18
N LYS A 259 -4.09 -24.15 -18.52
CA LYS A 259 -4.95 -23.80 -19.67
C LYS A 259 -4.39 -24.27 -21.00
N ARG A 260 -3.07 -24.29 -21.16
CA ARG A 260 -2.42 -24.80 -22.37
C ARG A 260 -2.54 -26.30 -22.48
N GLU A 261 -2.35 -27.02 -21.39
CA GLU A 261 -2.54 -28.48 -21.32
C GLU A 261 -3.98 -28.84 -21.70
N MET A 262 -4.98 -28.18 -21.10
CA MET A 262 -6.39 -28.36 -21.43
C MET A 262 -6.71 -28.14 -22.92
N LEU A 263 -5.98 -27.24 -23.58
CA LEU A 263 -6.17 -26.90 -24.99
C LEU A 263 -5.26 -27.71 -25.93
N GLY A 264 -4.45 -28.63 -25.42
CA GLY A 264 -3.49 -29.42 -26.21
C GLY A 264 -2.36 -28.59 -26.83
N LEU A 265 -2.05 -27.43 -26.25
CA LEU A 265 -0.97 -26.56 -26.69
C LEU A 265 0.38 -27.00 -26.10
N PRO A 266 1.50 -26.79 -26.80
CA PRO A 266 2.83 -27.12 -26.26
C PRO A 266 3.11 -26.33 -24.96
N PRO A 267 3.97 -26.82 -24.05
CA PRO A 267 4.30 -26.10 -22.83
C PRO A 267 4.91 -24.72 -23.13
N LEU A 268 4.86 -23.82 -22.16
CA LEU A 268 5.53 -22.52 -22.30
C LEU A 268 7.04 -22.74 -22.47
N PRO A 269 7.67 -22.10 -23.46
CA PRO A 269 9.09 -22.32 -23.74
C PRO A 269 9.98 -21.79 -22.60
N GLU A 270 9.55 -20.74 -21.91
CA GLU A 270 10.28 -20.12 -20.81
C GLU A 270 9.33 -19.69 -19.69
N ASP A 271 9.87 -19.68 -18.48
CA ASP A 271 9.25 -19.09 -17.29
C ASP A 271 9.85 -17.70 -17.09
N SER A 272 9.12 -16.66 -17.53
CA SER A 272 9.60 -15.28 -17.50
C SER A 272 9.97 -14.80 -16.09
N ILE A 273 9.36 -15.36 -15.04
CA ILE A 273 9.65 -14.99 -13.65
C ILE A 273 11.01 -15.54 -13.25
N LYS A 274 11.29 -16.82 -13.57
CA LYS A 274 12.60 -17.42 -13.37
C LYS A 274 13.69 -16.72 -14.18
N VAL A 275 13.36 -16.27 -15.39
CA VAL A 275 14.30 -15.49 -16.21
C VAL A 275 14.61 -14.16 -15.50
N ILE A 276 13.60 -13.39 -15.10
CA ILE A 276 13.79 -12.09 -14.42
C ILE A 276 14.53 -12.26 -13.09
N ARG A 277 14.23 -13.27 -12.29
CA ARG A 277 14.93 -13.58 -11.02
C ARG A 277 16.44 -13.78 -11.22
N ASN A 278 16.83 -14.31 -12.39
CA ASN A 278 18.24 -14.55 -12.73
C ASN A 278 18.87 -13.42 -13.56
N MET A 279 18.09 -12.39 -13.93
CA MET A 279 18.65 -11.22 -14.57
C MET A 279 19.46 -10.42 -13.55
N ARG A 280 20.71 -10.10 -13.92
CA ARG A 280 21.53 -9.21 -13.11
C ARG A 280 20.79 -7.88 -12.96
N ALA A 281 20.83 -7.31 -11.75
CA ALA A 281 20.34 -5.96 -11.50
C ALA A 281 21.09 -4.97 -12.42
N ALA A 282 20.54 -4.71 -13.60
CA ALA A 282 21.06 -3.70 -14.50
C ALA A 282 20.66 -2.35 -13.90
N SER A 283 21.63 -1.43 -13.78
CA SER A 283 21.31 -0.04 -13.51
C SER A 283 20.22 0.40 -14.51
N PRO A 284 19.17 1.12 -14.08
CA PRO A 284 18.12 1.53 -15.00
C PRO A 284 18.75 2.21 -16.21
N PRO A 285 18.25 1.95 -17.43
CA PRO A 285 18.75 2.65 -18.62
C PRO A 285 18.70 4.15 -18.33
N ALA A 286 19.79 4.86 -18.67
CA ALA A 286 19.93 6.29 -18.41
C ALA A 286 18.61 7.00 -18.77
N SER A 287 18.05 7.74 -17.80
CA SER A 287 16.78 8.43 -18.02
C SER A 287 16.92 9.39 -19.20
N ALA A 288 15.81 9.76 -19.84
CA ALA A 288 15.85 10.74 -20.92
C ALA A 288 16.58 12.03 -20.49
N SER A 289 16.43 12.42 -19.21
CA SER A 289 17.16 13.52 -18.58
C SER A 289 18.67 13.29 -18.53
N ASP A 290 19.13 12.09 -18.13
CA ASP A 290 20.55 11.73 -18.09
C ASP A 290 21.18 11.71 -19.49
N LEU A 291 20.43 11.25 -20.49
CA LEU A 291 20.86 11.23 -21.90
C LEU A 291 21.00 12.66 -22.46
N ILE A 292 20.06 13.55 -22.12
CA ILE A 292 20.11 14.97 -22.50
C ILE A 292 21.29 15.67 -21.83
N GLU A 293 21.54 15.42 -20.53
CA GLU A 293 22.67 16.02 -19.81
C GLU A 293 24.03 15.52 -20.34
N GLN A 294 24.12 14.24 -20.72
CA GLN A 294 25.31 13.70 -21.39
C GLN A 294 25.53 14.31 -22.79
N GLN A 295 24.47 14.55 -23.57
CA GLN A 295 24.58 15.27 -24.85
C GLN A 295 25.05 16.71 -24.67
N GLN A 296 24.54 17.42 -23.65
CA GLN A 296 24.98 18.79 -23.35
C GLN A 296 26.44 18.87 -22.89
N LYS A 297 26.91 17.89 -22.09
CA LYS A 297 28.32 17.78 -21.68
C LYS A 297 29.25 17.45 -22.84
N ARG A 298 28.79 16.67 -23.83
CA ARG A 298 29.55 16.40 -25.08
C ARG A 298 29.64 17.64 -25.97
N GLY A 299 28.55 18.41 -26.14
CA GLY A 299 28.56 19.66 -26.91
C GLY A 299 29.46 20.76 -26.33
N ARG A 300 29.68 20.80 -25.01
CA ARG A 300 30.58 21.76 -24.37
C ARG A 300 32.07 21.47 -24.55
N ARG A 301 32.47 20.26 -24.95
CA ARG A 301 33.90 19.93 -25.16
C ARG A 301 34.45 20.39 -26.51
N GLU A 302 33.60 20.74 -27.47
CA GLU A 302 34.02 21.15 -28.82
C GLU A 302 34.07 22.68 -29.03
N HIS A 303 33.73 23.48 -28.01
CA HIS A 303 33.77 24.94 -28.06
C HIS A 303 34.67 25.58 -26.99
N LYS A 304 35.89 25.06 -26.85
CA LYS A 304 37.04 25.86 -26.38
C LYS A 304 38.06 25.98 -27.50
N ALA A 305 37.66 26.69 -28.56
CA ALA A 305 38.59 27.25 -29.52
C ALA A 305 39.36 28.40 -28.84
N LEU A 306 40.68 28.33 -28.99
CA LEU A 306 41.69 29.31 -28.61
C LEU A 306 41.23 30.77 -28.70
N ILE A 307 41.08 31.44 -27.55
CA ILE A 307 41.18 32.91 -27.48
C ILE A 307 42.58 33.22 -26.95
N LYS A 308 43.36 33.88 -27.81
CA LYS A 308 44.69 34.41 -27.53
C LYS A 308 44.68 35.26 -26.26
N GLN A 309 45.65 35.03 -25.39
CA GLN A 309 46.12 36.04 -24.45
C GLN A 309 46.77 37.16 -25.27
N ASP A 310 46.20 38.37 -25.23
CA ASP A 310 46.98 39.58 -25.43
C ASP A 310 47.45 40.08 -24.06
N ASN A 311 48.75 40.31 -24.00
CA ASN A 311 49.48 40.86 -22.87
C ASN A 311 49.38 42.40 -22.85
N LEU A 312 49.38 42.96 -21.62
CA LEU A 312 49.79 44.33 -21.21
C LEU A 312 48.89 45.48 -21.75
N ASP A 313 48.32 46.36 -20.95
CA ASP A 313 48.69 46.99 -19.66
C ASP A 313 47.54 46.97 -18.62
#